data_AF-A0A2H3TVX4-F1
#
_entry.id   AF-A0A2H3TVX4-F1
#
_cell.length_a   1.000
_cell.length_b   1.000
_cell.length_c   1.000
_cell.angle_alpha   90.00
_cell.angle_beta   90.00
_cell.angle_gamma   90.00
#
_symmetry.space_group_name_H-M   'P 1'
#
loop_
_entity.id
_entity.type
_entity.pdbx_description
1 polymer ?
#
loop_
_entity_poly.entity_id
_entity_poly.type
_entity_poly.pdbx_seq_one_letter_code
_entity_poly.pdbx_strand_id
1 'polypeptide(L)'
;MAFEIYTGSWTDWSRGSVLGATITLSSRDASLLLAFIAAFVTVIAVRLWIIICFTVHQILSTNGKHDGLYYQRQVILRNTKSAPAAAWLFLQQAWYWRGIAI
;
A
#
# COMPACT_ATOMS: atom_id res chain seq x y z
N MET A 1 -42.21 13.83 15.20
CA MET A 1 -41.12 14.00 16.18
C MET A 1 -39.81 14.03 15.40
N ALA A 2 -39.07 15.13 15.47
CA ALA A 2 -37.70 15.18 14.95
C ALA A 2 -36.76 14.69 16.06
N PHE A 3 -35.95 13.67 15.78
CA PHE A 3 -34.93 13.21 16.71
C PHE A 3 -33.66 14.03 16.49
N GLU A 4 -33.13 14.64 17.56
CA GLU A 4 -31.80 15.24 17.52
C GLU A 4 -30.75 14.13 17.62
N ILE A 5 -29.90 14.04 16.60
CA ILE A 5 -28.79 13.08 16.55
C ILE A 5 -27.52 13.84 16.90
N TYR A 6 -26.78 13.32 17.88
CA TYR A 6 -25.48 13.86 18.21
C TYR A 6 -24.51 13.67 17.04
N THR A 7 -23.90 14.78 16.59
CA THR A 7 -22.82 14.80 15.60
C THR A 7 -21.52 15.19 16.30
N GLY A 8 -20.44 14.50 15.98
CA GLY A 8 -19.16 14.63 16.69
C GLY A 8 -18.57 13.30 17.11
N SER A 9 -17.43 13.36 17.80
CA SER A 9 -16.69 12.20 18.29
C SER A 9 -17.28 11.67 19.59
N TRP A 10 -17.43 10.35 19.69
CA TRP A 10 -17.86 9.66 20.89
C TRP A 10 -17.25 8.25 20.93
N THR A 11 -17.33 7.58 22.08
CA THR A 11 -16.75 6.25 22.26
C THR A 11 -17.83 5.25 22.65
N ASP A 12 -18.00 4.20 21.84
CA ASP A 12 -18.76 3.01 22.23
C ASP A 12 -17.94 2.18 23.22
N TRP A 13 -18.19 2.38 24.51
CA TRP A 13 -17.47 1.70 25.59
C TRP A 13 -17.65 0.18 25.59
N SER A 14 -18.69 -0.36 24.92
CA SER A 14 -18.84 -1.81 24.76
C SER A 14 -17.75 -2.44 23.88
N ARG A 15 -17.12 -1.63 22.99
CA ARG A 15 -16.01 -2.02 22.12
C ARG A 15 -14.63 -1.56 22.64
N GLY A 16 -14.59 -0.97 23.84
CA GLY A 16 -13.39 -0.42 24.45
C GLY A 16 -12.95 0.92 23.85
N SER A 17 -11.86 1.47 24.37
CA SER A 17 -11.40 2.85 24.07
C SER A 17 -10.88 3.05 22.65
N VAL A 18 -10.38 1.98 22.01
CA VAL A 18 -9.76 2.06 20.68
C VAL A 18 -10.77 1.72 19.58
N LEU A 19 -11.33 0.51 19.59
CA LEU A 19 -12.28 0.06 18.56
C LEU A 19 -13.66 0.72 18.69
N GLY A 20 -13.96 1.32 19.85
CA GLY A 20 -15.19 2.07 20.07
C GLY A 20 -15.14 3.54 19.65
N ALA A 21 -13.97 4.09 19.32
CA ALA A 21 -13.83 5.48 18.91
C ALA A 21 -14.57 5.73 17.59
N THR A 22 -15.65 6.50 17.65
CA THR A 22 -16.60 6.71 16.55
C THR A 22 -16.83 8.19 16.33
N ILE A 23 -17.04 8.62 15.09
CA ILE A 23 -17.44 9.98 14.75
C ILE A 23 -18.73 9.95 13.94
N THR A 24 -19.76 10.65 14.42
CA THR A 24 -21.02 10.79 13.71
C THR A 24 -20.99 12.07 12.88
N LEU A 25 -21.26 11.95 11.57
CA LEU A 25 -21.20 13.07 10.61
C LEU A 25 -22.48 13.13 9.78
N SER A 26 -22.76 14.31 9.20
CA SER A 26 -23.76 14.42 8.15
C SER A 26 -23.36 13.61 6.91
N SER A 27 -24.31 13.19 6.07
CA SER A 27 -23.99 12.43 4.85
C SER A 27 -23.03 13.17 3.91
N ARG A 28 -23.11 14.50 3.87
CA ARG A 28 -22.23 15.35 3.05
C ARG A 28 -20.80 15.34 3.60
N ASP A 29 -20.64 15.57 4.90
CA ASP A 29 -19.31 15.63 5.52
C ASP A 29 -18.64 14.26 5.55
N ALA A 30 -19.43 13.20 5.77
CA ALA A 30 -18.97 11.82 5.65
C ALA A 30 -18.43 11.52 4.25
N SER A 31 -19.11 11.97 3.19
CA SER A 31 -18.67 11.79 1.81
C SER A 31 -17.37 12.55 1.51
N LEU A 32 -17.23 13.77 2.04
CA LEU A 32 -16.00 14.56 1.90
C LEU A 32 -14.82 13.90 2.64
N LEU A 33 -15.03 13.45 3.87
CA LEU A 33 -14.02 12.76 4.66
C LEU A 33 -13.59 11.46 3.97
N LEU A 34 -14.54 10.68 3.46
CA LEU A 34 -14.26 9.45 2.73
C LEU A 34 -13.41 9.72 1.49
N ALA A 35 -13.76 10.71 0.68
CA ALA A 35 -13.00 11.09 -0.51
C ALA A 35 -11.57 11.54 -0.14
N PHE A 36 -11.42 12.33 0.93
CA PHE A 36 -10.12 12.74 1.45
C PHE A 36 -9.27 11.53 1.88
N ILE A 37 -9.83 10.61 2.68
CA ILE A 37 -9.12 9.41 3.14
C ILE A 37 -8.71 8.55 1.95
N ALA A 38 -9.61 8.32 0.98
CA ALA A 38 -9.30 7.53 -0.21
C ALA A 38 -8.13 8.13 -1.01
N ALA A 39 -8.14 9.44 -1.24
CA ALA A 39 -7.05 10.14 -1.92
C ALA A 39 -5.75 10.09 -1.11
N PHE A 40 -5.83 10.34 0.19
CA PHE A 40 -4.69 10.34 1.10
C PHE A 40 -4.01 8.96 1.17
N VAL A 41 -4.79 7.90 1.38
CA VAL A 41 -4.30 6.51 1.39
C VAL A 41 -3.68 6.16 0.05
N THR A 42 -4.27 6.58 -1.07
CA THR A 42 -3.70 6.37 -2.41
C THR A 42 -2.31 7.00 -2.54
N VAL A 43 -2.16 8.26 -2.12
CA VAL A 43 -0.88 8.95 -2.14
C VAL A 43 0.15 8.25 -1.26
N ILE A 44 -0.22 7.90 -0.03
CA ILE A 44 0.68 7.19 0.90
C ILE A 44 1.09 5.83 0.32
N ALA A 45 0.17 5.05 -0.21
CA ALA A 45 0.46 3.74 -0.78
C ALA A 45 1.50 3.82 -1.90
N VAL A 46 1.40 4.82 -2.79
CA VAL A 46 2.38 5.05 -3.86
C VAL A 46 3.76 5.40 -3.28
N ARG A 47 3.83 6.27 -2.27
CA ARG A 47 5.10 6.65 -1.65
C ARG A 47 5.72 5.50 -0.87
N LEU A 48 4.90 4.78 -0.10
CA LEU A 48 5.32 3.60 0.65
C LEU A 48 5.87 2.52 -0.29
N TRP A 49 5.22 2.29 -1.43
CA TRP A 49 5.71 1.37 -2.45
C TRP A 49 7.12 1.72 -2.92
N ILE A 50 7.39 3.00 -3.23
CA ILE A 50 8.72 3.45 -3.65
C ILE A 50 9.76 3.19 -2.57
N ILE A 51 9.43 3.46 -1.29
CA ILE A 51 10.32 3.21 -0.16
C ILE A 51 10.60 1.70 -0.04
N ILE A 52 9.57 0.86 -0.12
CA ILE A 52 9.73 -0.60 -0.08
C ILE A 52 10.63 -1.08 -1.21
N CYS A 53 10.37 -0.66 -2.45
CA CYS A 53 11.21 -1.01 -3.61
C CYS A 53 12.66 -0.60 -3.40
N PHE A 54 12.89 0.61 -2.89
CA PHE A 54 14.25 1.09 -2.61
C PHE A 54 14.91 0.27 -1.51
N THR A 55 14.24 0.04 -0.38
CA THR A 55 14.78 -0.76 0.72
C THR A 55 15.13 -2.18 0.27
N VAL A 56 14.22 -2.83 -0.47
CA VAL A 56 14.45 -4.17 -1.02
C VAL A 56 15.59 -4.17 -2.03
N HIS A 57 15.65 -3.17 -2.91
CA HIS A 57 16.77 -2.98 -3.84
C HIS A 57 18.10 -2.91 -3.10
N GLN A 58 18.18 -2.09 -2.05
CA GLN A 58 19.40 -1.94 -1.25
C GLN A 58 19.78 -3.22 -0.51
N ILE A 59 18.83 -3.93 0.10
CA ILE A 59 19.09 -5.19 0.82
C ILE A 59 19.58 -6.29 -0.13
N LEU A 60 19.01 -6.35 -1.33
CA LEU A 60 19.39 -7.34 -2.34
C LEU A 60 20.59 -6.89 -3.20
N SER A 61 21.09 -5.67 -3.00
CA SER A 61 22.23 -5.16 -3.75
C SER A 61 23.53 -5.72 -3.15
N THR A 62 24.27 -6.49 -3.95
CA THR A 62 25.55 -7.09 -3.54
C THR A 62 26.60 -6.74 -4.58
N ASN A 63 27.80 -6.35 -4.14
CA ASN A 63 28.90 -6.07 -5.04
C ASN A 63 29.44 -7.37 -5.65
N GLY A 64 29.39 -7.51 -6.98
CA GLY A 64 29.90 -8.68 -7.69
C GLY A 64 29.28 -8.87 -9.08
N LYS A 65 29.80 -9.85 -9.83
CA LYS A 65 29.16 -10.33 -11.07
C LYS A 65 28.04 -11.27 -10.69
N HIS A 66 26.81 -10.93 -11.06
CA HIS A 66 25.62 -11.76 -10.83
C HIS A 66 25.02 -12.24 -12.15
N ASP A 67 24.05 -13.14 -12.06
CA ASP A 67 23.32 -13.69 -13.20
C ASP A 67 22.27 -12.72 -13.78
N GLY A 68 21.68 -13.10 -14.92
CA GLY A 68 20.64 -12.29 -15.57
C GLY A 68 19.37 -12.12 -14.72
N LEU A 69 19.03 -13.13 -13.91
CA LEU A 69 17.89 -13.10 -13.00
C LEU A 69 18.06 -11.99 -11.93
N TYR A 70 19.25 -11.88 -11.36
CA TYR A 70 19.61 -10.83 -10.42
C TYR A 70 19.40 -9.44 -11.02
N TYR A 71 20.02 -9.15 -12.18
CA TYR A 71 19.90 -7.83 -12.79
C TYR A 71 18.46 -7.50 -13.18
N GLN A 72 17.70 -8.47 -13.67
CA GLN A 72 16.29 -8.28 -14.00
C GLN A 72 15.46 -7.92 -12.74
N ARG A 73 15.71 -8.57 -11.58
CA ARG A 73 15.07 -8.18 -10.31
C ARG A 73 15.42 -6.75 -9.92
N GLN A 74 16.69 -6.38 -10.00
CA GLN A 74 17.15 -5.03 -9.65
C GLN A 74 16.54 -3.96 -10.56
N VAL A 75 16.42 -4.25 -11.86
CA VAL A 75 15.78 -3.34 -12.83
C VAL A 75 14.29 -3.17 -12.54
N ILE A 76 13.57 -4.25 -12.23
CA ILE A 76 12.15 -4.19 -11.88
C ILE A 76 11.95 -3.32 -10.63
N LEU A 77 12.74 -3.57 -9.57
CA LEU A 77 12.68 -2.82 -8.31
C LEU A 77 12.99 -1.32 -8.49
N ARG A 78 13.96 -0.98 -9.34
CA ARG A 78 14.37 0.42 -9.55
C ARG A 78 13.43 1.21 -10.46
N ASN A 79 12.90 0.57 -11.51
CA ASN A 79 12.20 1.29 -12.58
C ASN A 79 10.67 1.23 -12.47
N THR A 80 10.12 0.27 -11.71
CA THR A 80 8.67 0.05 -11.68
C THR A 80 8.01 0.74 -10.50
N LYS A 81 7.41 1.91 -10.75
CA LYS A 81 6.74 2.74 -9.73
C LYS A 81 5.33 2.28 -9.36
N SER A 82 4.77 1.34 -10.12
CA SER A 82 3.42 0.79 -9.91
C SER A 82 3.52 -0.62 -9.31
N ALA A 83 2.92 -0.84 -8.14
CA ALA A 83 2.97 -2.14 -7.46
C ALA A 83 2.34 -3.28 -8.29
N PRO A 84 1.15 -3.12 -8.90
CA PRO A 84 0.58 -4.16 -9.76
C PRO A 84 1.46 -4.46 -10.98
N ALA A 85 2.07 -3.45 -11.58
CA ALA A 85 2.97 -3.65 -12.73
C ALA A 85 4.22 -4.42 -12.31
N ALA A 86 4.81 -4.10 -11.15
CA ALA A 86 5.96 -4.81 -10.64
C ALA A 86 5.63 -6.26 -10.30
N ALA A 87 4.48 -6.52 -9.65
CA ALA A 87 3.99 -7.87 -9.37
C ALA A 87 3.84 -8.69 -10.65
N TRP A 88 3.27 -8.11 -11.70
CA TRP A 88 3.15 -8.76 -13.00
C TRP A 88 4.52 -9.10 -13.61
N LEU A 89 5.48 -8.18 -13.58
CA LEU A 89 6.85 -8.42 -14.05
C LEU A 89 7.56 -9.52 -13.24
N PHE A 90 7.35 -9.57 -11.92
CA PHE A 90 7.89 -10.64 -11.08
C PHE A 90 7.23 -11.99 -11.36
N LEU A 91 5.93 -12.04 -11.65
CA LEU A 91 5.25 -13.27 -12.07
C LEU A 91 5.80 -13.78 -13.41
N GLN A 92 5.98 -12.89 -14.39
CA GLN A 92 6.59 -13.24 -15.67
C GLN A 92 8.02 -13.74 -15.50
N GLN A 93 8.80 -13.06 -14.65
CA GLN A 93 10.15 -13.48 -14.31
C GLN A 93 10.15 -14.88 -13.65
N ALA A 94 9.31 -15.11 -12.64
CA ALA A 94 9.21 -16.40 -11.98
C ALA A 94 8.82 -17.52 -12.95
N TRP A 95 7.91 -17.24 -13.90
CA TRP A 95 7.50 -18.19 -14.92
C TRP A 95 8.63 -18.54 -15.89
N TYR A 96 9.32 -17.53 -16.42
CA TYR A 96 10.42 -17.72 -17.38
C TYR A 96 11.58 -18.52 -16.77
N TRP A 97 11.94 -18.21 -15.52
CA TRP A 97 13.06 -18.84 -14.84
C TRP A 97 12.72 -20.18 -14.16
N ARG A 98 11.46 -20.65 -14.24
CA ARG A 98 10.95 -21.87 -13.56
C ARG A 98 11.67 -23.18 -13.90
N GLY A 99 12.46 -23.20 -14.98
CA GLY A 99 13.29 -24.36 -15.38
C GLY A 99 14.71 -23.99 -15.82
N ILE A 100 15.14 -22.75 -15.55
CA ILE A 100 16.45 -22.21 -15.96
C ILE A 100 17.29 -21.83 -14.74
N ALA A 101 16.64 -21.46 -13.62
CA ALA A 101 17.34 -21.22 -12.37
C ALA A 101 17.95 -22.53 -11.85
N ILE A 102 19.27 -22.53 -11.68
CA ILE A 102 20.07 -23.60 -11.06
C ILE A 102 20.01 -23.44 -9.54
#